data_AF-A0AAE1PP66-F1
#
_entry.id   AF-A0AAE1PP66-F1
#
_cell.length_a   1.000
_cell.length_b   1.000
_cell.length_c   1.000
_cell.angle_alpha   90.00
_cell.angle_beta   90.00
_cell.angle_gamma   90.00
#
_symmetry.space_group_name_H-M   'P 1'
#
loop_
_entity.id
_entity.type
_entity.pdbx_description
1 polymer ?
#
loop_
_entity_poly.entity_id
_entity_poly.type
_entity_poly.pdbx_seq_one_letter_code
_entity_poly.pdbx_strand_id
1 'polypeptide(L)'
;MDVINAAKKISEAGTKLDKLSRQIADQCPESRTKDDMLAYLDRIALYCHQLNITSKVKADVQNISGELIVSGLDSATSLIQAAKNLMNAVVLTVKCSYVASTKYPRQGTIVEGTGGPPPPPPKRGAKPPTGVQSPIVVWKMKAPEKKPLVRRERAEEVRAKVRKGSSKKPVSALKALAEFHGPDD
;
A
#
# COMPACT_ATOMS: atom_id res chain seq x y z
N MET A 1 1.97 -18.47 -19.97
CA MET A 1 1.69 -19.54 -18.99
C MET A 1 2.03 -19.11 -17.57
N ASP A 2 3.11 -18.34 -17.38
CA ASP A 2 3.61 -17.96 -16.05
C ASP A 2 2.66 -17.08 -15.23
N VAL A 3 1.97 -16.14 -15.87
CA VAL A 3 1.00 -15.24 -15.19
C VAL A 3 -0.15 -16.02 -14.55
N ILE A 4 -0.68 -17.03 -15.24
CA ILE A 4 -1.74 -17.91 -14.72
C ILE A 4 -1.25 -18.68 -13.50
N ASN A 5 -0.04 -19.23 -13.58
CA ASN A 5 0.55 -19.99 -12.47
C ASN A 5 0.87 -19.07 -11.28
N ALA A 6 1.33 -17.84 -11.52
CA ALA A 6 1.54 -16.84 -10.49
C ALA A 6 0.23 -16.44 -9.80
N ALA A 7 -0.84 -16.19 -10.56
CA ALA A 7 -2.16 -15.87 -10.01
C ALA A 7 -2.70 -17.00 -9.12
N LYS A 8 -2.53 -18.26 -9.54
CA LYS A 8 -2.88 -19.44 -8.72
C LYS A 8 -2.11 -19.47 -7.40
N LYS A 9 -0.78 -19.31 -7.46
CA LYS A 9 0.07 -19.29 -6.24
C LYS A 9 -0.33 -18.16 -5.29
N ILE A 10 -0.66 -16.97 -5.82
CA ILE A 10 -1.14 -15.84 -5.02
C ILE A 10 -2.49 -16.18 -4.37
N SER A 11 -3.41 -16.80 -5.12
CA SER A 11 -4.71 -17.23 -4.59
C SER A 11 -4.55 -18.25 -3.47
N GLU A 12 -3.67 -19.24 -3.61
CA GLU A 12 -3.38 -20.23 -2.57
C GLU A 12 -2.78 -19.58 -1.31
N ALA A 13 -1.89 -18.61 -1.48
CA ALA A 13 -1.35 -17.83 -0.37
C ALA A 13 -2.43 -16.99 0.32
N GLY A 14 -3.36 -16.39 -0.44
CA GLY A 14 -4.52 -15.67 0.08
C GLY A 14 -5.41 -16.55 0.96
N THR A 15 -5.69 -17.79 0.55
CA THR A 15 -6.44 -18.75 1.39
C THR A 15 -5.69 -19.13 2.68
N LYS A 16 -4.36 -19.23 2.65
CA LYS A 16 -3.56 -19.49 3.86
C LYS A 16 -3.58 -18.28 4.81
N LEU A 17 -3.49 -17.07 4.27
CA LEU A 17 -3.63 -15.83 5.05
C LEU A 17 -5.00 -15.77 5.72
N ASP A 18 -6.07 -16.07 4.97
CA ASP A 18 -7.44 -16.08 5.50
C ASP A 18 -7.58 -17.01 6.72
N LYS A 19 -7.07 -18.25 6.63
CA LYS A 19 -7.10 -19.20 7.75
C LYS A 19 -6.40 -18.67 9.00
N LEU A 20 -5.20 -18.10 8.86
CA LEU A 20 -4.43 -17.56 9.99
C LEU A 20 -5.10 -16.32 10.59
N SER A 21 -5.58 -15.41 9.75
CA SER A 21 -6.25 -14.19 10.19
C SER A 21 -7.59 -14.49 10.86
N ARG A 22 -8.35 -15.51 10.43
CA ARG A 22 -9.56 -15.97 11.15
C ARG A 22 -9.24 -16.48 12.55
N GLN A 23 -8.18 -17.26 12.72
CA GLN A 23 -7.73 -17.69 14.06
C GLN A 23 -7.37 -16.51 14.97
N ILE A 24 -6.78 -15.45 14.41
CA ILE A 24 -6.49 -14.21 15.15
C ILE A 24 -7.80 -13.47 15.49
N ALA A 25 -8.73 -13.39 14.54
CA ALA A 25 -10.03 -12.76 14.72
C ALA A 25 -10.89 -13.46 15.80
N ASP A 26 -10.81 -14.78 15.91
CA ASP A 26 -11.49 -15.57 16.95
C ASP A 26 -10.95 -15.28 18.35
N GLN A 27 -9.69 -14.89 18.46
CA GLN A 27 -9.05 -14.51 19.73
C GLN A 27 -9.19 -13.01 20.06
N CYS A 28 -9.79 -12.21 19.17
CA CYS A 28 -9.93 -10.77 19.34
C CYS A 28 -11.18 -10.45 20.19
N PRO A 29 -11.04 -9.84 21.39
CA PRO A 29 -12.18 -9.46 22.22
C PRO A 29 -12.89 -8.19 21.72
N GLU A 30 -12.21 -7.35 20.92
CA GLU A 30 -12.79 -6.13 20.36
C GLU A 30 -13.58 -6.43 19.08
N SER A 31 -14.89 -6.18 19.11
CA SER A 31 -15.78 -6.42 17.95
C SER A 31 -15.34 -5.62 16.72
N ARG A 32 -15.04 -4.33 16.86
CA ARG A 32 -14.76 -3.46 15.71
C ARG A 32 -13.55 -3.90 14.90
N THR A 33 -12.43 -4.19 15.57
CA THR A 33 -11.21 -4.69 14.89
C THR A 33 -11.44 -6.05 14.25
N LYS A 34 -12.25 -6.91 14.87
CA LYS A 34 -12.67 -8.20 14.32
C LYS A 34 -13.53 -8.03 13.07
N ASP A 35 -14.53 -7.16 13.12
CA ASP A 35 -15.47 -6.90 12.02
C ASP A 35 -14.74 -6.32 10.80
N ASP A 36 -13.86 -5.34 11.01
CA ASP A 36 -13.00 -4.79 9.95
C ASP A 36 -12.13 -5.89 9.33
N MET A 37 -11.54 -6.76 10.14
CA MET A 37 -10.69 -7.86 9.66
C MET A 37 -11.48 -8.86 8.82
N LEU A 38 -12.66 -9.29 9.27
CA LEU A 38 -13.52 -10.22 8.53
C LEU A 38 -13.94 -9.62 7.19
N ALA A 39 -14.29 -8.33 7.16
CA ALA A 39 -14.63 -7.64 5.93
C ALA A 39 -13.45 -7.60 4.93
N TYR A 40 -12.22 -7.39 5.40
CA TYR A 40 -11.05 -7.44 4.52
C TYR A 40 -10.74 -8.86 4.02
N LEU A 41 -10.99 -9.89 4.83
CA LEU A 41 -10.84 -11.28 4.43
C LEU A 41 -11.80 -11.67 3.31
N ASP A 42 -13.05 -11.26 3.40
CA ASP A 42 -14.04 -11.50 2.33
C ASP A 42 -13.64 -10.77 1.04
N ARG A 43 -13.06 -9.56 1.15
CA ARG A 43 -12.49 -8.84 0.00
C ARG A 43 -11.29 -9.57 -0.61
N ILE A 44 -10.41 -10.15 0.21
CA ILE A 44 -9.28 -10.96 -0.28
C ILE A 44 -9.80 -12.15 -1.09
N ALA A 45 -10.80 -12.88 -0.58
CA ALA A 45 -11.41 -14.01 -1.29
C ALA A 45 -11.96 -13.59 -2.67
N LEU A 46 -12.70 -12.48 -2.72
CA LEU A 46 -13.20 -11.90 -3.97
C LEU A 46 -12.06 -11.55 -4.93
N TYR A 47 -11.03 -10.83 -4.47
CA TYR A 47 -9.95 -10.38 -5.35
C TYR A 47 -9.04 -11.52 -5.81
N CYS A 48 -8.83 -12.57 -5.00
CA CYS A 48 -8.16 -13.79 -5.44
C CYS A 48 -8.93 -14.48 -6.58
N HIS A 49 -10.26 -14.53 -6.49
CA HIS A 49 -11.09 -15.06 -7.55
C HIS A 49 -11.01 -14.22 -8.84
N GLN A 50 -11.12 -12.89 -8.73
CA GLN A 50 -10.96 -11.97 -9.86
C GLN A 50 -9.59 -12.10 -10.52
N LEU A 51 -8.51 -12.22 -9.74
CA LEU A 51 -7.16 -12.42 -10.25
C LEU A 51 -7.03 -13.73 -11.05
N ASN A 52 -7.66 -14.81 -10.58
CA ASN A 52 -7.67 -16.10 -11.28
C ASN A 52 -8.46 -16.05 -12.60
N ILE A 53 -9.55 -15.28 -12.67
CA ILE A 53 -10.31 -15.11 -13.92
C ILE A 53 -9.53 -14.24 -14.89
N THR A 54 -9.12 -13.04 -14.46
CA THR A 54 -8.44 -12.05 -15.31
C THR A 54 -7.10 -12.57 -15.83
N SER A 55 -6.39 -13.42 -15.10
CA SER A 55 -5.12 -14.01 -15.56
C SER A 55 -5.27 -15.04 -16.68
N LYS A 56 -6.47 -15.60 -16.90
CA LYS A 56 -6.74 -16.62 -17.94
C LYS A 56 -7.20 -16.01 -19.26
N VAL A 57 -7.56 -14.73 -19.28
CA VAL A 57 -8.00 -14.04 -20.49
C VAL A 57 -6.80 -13.94 -21.43
N LYS A 58 -6.98 -14.42 -22.66
CA LYS A 58 -5.97 -14.32 -23.72
C LYS A 58 -6.17 -13.00 -24.47
N ALA A 59 -5.08 -12.30 -24.76
CA ALA A 59 -5.10 -11.25 -25.77
C ALA A 59 -5.23 -11.92 -27.15
N ASP A 60 -6.09 -11.37 -27.98
CA ASP A 60 -6.23 -11.81 -29.37
C ASP A 60 -5.47 -10.83 -30.27
N VAL A 61 -4.82 -11.36 -31.30
CA VAL A 61 -3.94 -10.58 -32.18
C VAL A 61 -4.44 -10.77 -33.59
N GLN A 62 -5.09 -9.73 -34.11
CA GLN A 62 -5.69 -9.72 -35.44
C GLN A 62 -4.82 -8.90 -36.38
N ASN A 63 -4.56 -9.43 -37.58
CA ASN A 63 -3.88 -8.69 -38.64
C ASN A 63 -4.94 -8.26 -39.65
N ILE A 64 -5.25 -6.96 -39.67
CA ILE A 64 -6.20 -6.38 -40.63
C ILE A 64 -5.40 -5.51 -41.59
N SER A 65 -5.37 -5.88 -42.86
CA SER A 65 -4.73 -5.09 -43.93
C SER A 65 -3.25 -4.76 -43.69
N GLY A 66 -2.50 -5.63 -43.01
CA GLY A 66 -1.08 -5.41 -42.69
C GLY A 66 -0.85 -4.66 -41.37
N GLU A 67 -1.91 -4.20 -40.71
CA GLU A 67 -1.86 -3.59 -39.39
C GLU A 67 -2.14 -4.65 -38.30
N LEU A 68 -1.24 -4.71 -37.33
CA LEU A 68 -1.33 -5.60 -36.16
C LEU A 68 -2.20 -4.93 -35.09
N ILE A 69 -3.43 -5.40 -34.96
CA ILE A 69 -4.37 -4.96 -33.93
C ILE A 69 -4.36 -5.98 -32.80
N VAL A 70 -3.93 -5.54 -31.61
CA VAL A 70 -3.95 -6.36 -30.39
C VAL A 70 -5.23 -6.05 -29.61
N SER A 71 -6.18 -6.98 -29.62
CA SER A 71 -7.36 -6.94 -28.76
C SER A 71 -7.03 -7.58 -27.40
N GLY A 72 -7.54 -6.97 -26.32
CA GLY A 72 -7.27 -7.44 -24.96
C GLY A 72 -6.29 -6.60 -24.14
N LEU A 73 -5.97 -5.36 -24.56
CA LEU A 73 -5.29 -4.40 -23.68
C LEU A 73 -6.08 -4.17 -22.36
N ASP A 74 -7.42 -4.15 -22.46
CA ASP A 74 -8.32 -4.05 -21.31
C ASP A 74 -8.26 -5.24 -20.35
N SER A 75 -7.84 -6.40 -20.85
CA SER A 75 -7.59 -7.57 -20.00
C SER A 75 -6.37 -7.36 -19.13
N ALA A 76 -5.28 -6.82 -19.69
CA ALA A 76 -4.07 -6.51 -18.94
C ALA A 76 -4.32 -5.43 -17.89
N THR A 77 -5.07 -4.38 -18.23
CA THR A 77 -5.45 -3.33 -17.26
C THR A 77 -6.34 -3.89 -16.15
N SER A 78 -7.32 -4.74 -16.47
CA SER A 78 -8.19 -5.40 -15.49
C SER A 78 -7.41 -6.30 -14.53
N LEU A 79 -6.44 -7.06 -15.05
CA LEU A 79 -5.55 -7.90 -14.24
C LEU A 79 -4.71 -7.06 -13.27
N ILE A 80 -4.16 -5.94 -13.73
CA ILE A 80 -3.39 -5.01 -12.89
C ILE A 80 -4.27 -4.43 -11.78
N GLN A 81 -5.51 -4.05 -12.08
CA GLN A 81 -6.42 -3.50 -11.08
C GLN A 81 -6.84 -4.54 -10.04
N ALA A 82 -7.15 -5.76 -10.47
CA ALA A 82 -7.44 -6.87 -9.56
C ALA A 82 -6.27 -7.14 -8.59
N ALA A 83 -5.03 -7.12 -9.09
CA ALA A 83 -3.84 -7.28 -8.27
C ALA A 83 -3.63 -6.13 -7.27
N LYS A 84 -3.84 -4.87 -7.69
CA LYS A 84 -3.76 -3.69 -6.80
C LYS A 84 -4.80 -3.77 -5.68
N ASN A 85 -6.03 -4.12 -6.03
CA ASN A 85 -7.12 -4.25 -5.07
C ASN A 85 -6.84 -5.36 -4.05
N LEU A 86 -6.35 -6.52 -4.52
CA LEU A 86 -5.91 -7.61 -3.65
C LEU A 86 -4.81 -7.15 -2.69
N MET A 87 -3.75 -6.50 -3.19
CA MET A 87 -2.62 -6.06 -2.37
C MET A 87 -3.07 -5.06 -1.29
N ASN A 88 -3.96 -4.13 -1.63
CA ASN A 88 -4.51 -3.19 -0.65
C ASN A 88 -5.30 -3.91 0.46
N ALA A 89 -6.15 -4.87 0.11
CA ALA A 89 -6.89 -5.66 1.09
C ALA A 89 -5.97 -6.51 1.98
N VAL A 90 -4.91 -7.10 1.41
CA VAL A 90 -3.88 -7.84 2.16
C VAL A 90 -3.19 -6.92 3.16
N VAL A 91 -2.74 -5.73 2.75
CA VAL A 91 -2.07 -4.78 3.66
C VAL A 91 -2.98 -4.35 4.80
N LEU A 92 -4.26 -4.10 4.53
CA LEU A 92 -5.25 -3.75 5.56
C LEU A 92 -5.46 -4.92 6.54
N THR A 93 -5.63 -6.13 6.03
CA THR A 93 -5.76 -7.34 6.85
C THR A 93 -4.55 -7.55 7.75
N VAL A 94 -3.33 -7.45 7.22
CA VAL A 94 -2.09 -7.61 8.00
C VAL A 94 -1.99 -6.56 9.10
N LYS A 95 -2.36 -5.29 8.84
CA LYS A 95 -2.39 -4.23 9.86
C LYS A 95 -3.42 -4.52 10.94
N CYS A 96 -4.64 -4.93 10.57
CA CYS A 96 -5.67 -5.29 11.54
C CYS A 96 -5.27 -6.52 12.36
N SER A 97 -4.72 -7.56 11.72
CA SER A 97 -4.21 -8.76 12.41
C SER A 97 -3.08 -8.42 13.38
N TYR A 98 -2.18 -7.49 13.02
CA TYR A 98 -1.17 -6.98 13.94
C TYR A 98 -1.81 -6.34 15.16
N VAL A 99 -2.71 -5.36 14.94
CA VAL A 99 -3.39 -4.65 16.03
C VAL A 99 -4.13 -5.61 16.96
N ALA A 100 -4.91 -6.54 16.39
CA ALA A 100 -5.64 -7.55 17.16
C ALA A 100 -4.71 -8.42 18.01
N SER A 101 -3.58 -8.87 17.44
CA SER A 101 -2.62 -9.75 18.11
C SER A 101 -1.79 -9.04 19.18
N THR A 102 -1.51 -7.75 19.02
CA THR A 102 -0.61 -7.01 19.93
C THR A 102 -1.35 -6.21 21.00
N LYS A 103 -2.56 -5.71 20.72
CA LYS A 103 -3.37 -5.01 21.72
C LYS A 103 -4.05 -5.97 22.69
N TYR A 104 -4.39 -7.17 22.21
CA TYR A 104 -5.04 -8.21 22.98
C TYR A 104 -4.16 -9.46 22.98
N PRO A 105 -2.93 -9.39 23.56
CA PRO A 105 -2.13 -10.58 23.73
C PRO A 105 -3.00 -11.58 24.49
N ARG A 106 -2.99 -12.85 24.04
CA ARG A 106 -3.86 -13.91 24.56
C ARG A 106 -4.18 -13.67 26.02
N GLN A 107 -5.47 -13.68 26.35
CA GLN A 107 -5.99 -13.79 27.71
C GLN A 107 -5.49 -15.14 28.27
N GLY A 108 -4.21 -15.24 28.58
CA GLY A 108 -3.61 -16.35 29.26
C GLY A 108 -4.12 -16.26 30.67
N THR A 109 -5.24 -16.93 30.94
CA THR A 109 -5.65 -17.31 32.30
C THR A 109 -5.38 -16.20 33.33
N ILE A 110 -6.02 -15.05 33.19
CA ILE A 110 -6.42 -14.37 34.43
C ILE A 110 -7.52 -15.27 34.95
N VAL A 111 -7.14 -16.18 35.84
CA VAL A 111 -8.08 -16.84 36.73
C VAL A 111 -8.83 -15.70 37.41
N GLU A 112 -10.06 -15.52 37.00
CA GLU A 112 -11.00 -14.63 37.64
C GLU A 112 -11.16 -15.12 39.09
N GLY A 113 -10.65 -14.34 40.05
CA GLY A 113 -11.28 -14.21 41.36
C GLY A 113 -11.02 -15.27 42.44
N THR A 114 -9.78 -15.68 42.72
CA THR A 114 -9.43 -16.01 44.12
C THR A 114 -8.22 -15.18 44.55
N GLY A 115 -8.42 -14.32 45.55
CA GLY A 115 -7.42 -13.42 46.14
C GLY A 115 -6.33 -14.16 46.93
N GLY A 116 -5.60 -15.06 46.26
CA GLY A 116 -4.44 -15.76 46.82
C GLY A 116 -3.13 -15.05 46.48
N PRO A 117 -2.10 -15.17 47.35
CA PRO A 117 -0.80 -14.57 47.12
C PRO A 117 -0.13 -15.12 45.84
N PRO A 118 0.74 -14.32 45.21
CA PRO A 118 1.39 -14.70 43.95
C PRO A 118 2.17 -16.01 44.10
N PRO A 119 2.19 -16.87 43.06
CA PRO A 119 2.89 -18.14 43.13
C PRO A 119 4.41 -17.93 43.27
N PRO A 120 5.12 -18.82 43.99
CA PRO A 120 6.54 -18.70 44.23
C PRO A 120 7.36 -18.79 42.93
N PRO A 121 8.57 -18.18 42.88
CA PRO A 121 9.41 -18.19 41.70
C PRO A 121 9.77 -19.63 41.28
N PRO A 122 9.81 -19.92 39.96
CA PRO A 122 10.03 -21.27 39.47
C PRO A 122 11.43 -21.77 39.85
N LYS A 123 11.48 -22.97 40.46
CA LYS A 123 12.74 -23.65 40.77
C LYS A 123 13.49 -23.98 39.47
N ARG A 124 14.80 -23.75 39.49
CA ARG A 124 15.72 -23.97 38.36
C ARG A 124 15.61 -25.44 37.88
N GLY A 125 15.00 -25.66 36.72
CA GLY A 125 14.75 -26.99 36.15
C GLY A 125 13.27 -27.39 35.97
N ALA A 126 12.31 -26.55 36.36
CA ALA A 126 10.89 -26.83 36.14
C ALA A 126 10.50 -26.70 34.65
N LYS A 127 9.83 -27.74 34.12
CA LYS A 127 9.18 -27.73 32.80
C LYS A 127 8.24 -26.52 32.70
N PRO A 128 8.22 -25.76 31.59
CA PRO A 128 7.34 -24.60 31.47
C PRO A 128 5.89 -25.05 31.72
N PRO A 129 5.08 -24.24 32.42
CA PRO A 129 3.70 -24.60 32.74
C PRO A 129 2.97 -24.99 31.45
N THR A 130 2.39 -26.18 31.46
CA THR A 130 1.56 -26.74 30.40
C THR A 130 0.32 -25.85 30.23
N GLY A 131 0.42 -24.82 29.39
CA GLY A 131 -0.68 -23.88 29.19
C GLY A 131 -0.35 -22.66 28.35
N VAL A 132 0.93 -22.31 28.19
CA VAL A 132 1.31 -21.20 27.30
C VAL A 132 1.36 -21.72 25.86
N GLN A 133 0.21 -21.71 25.17
CA GLN A 133 0.19 -21.94 23.73
C GLN A 133 1.12 -20.92 23.05
N SER A 134 1.84 -21.31 22.00
CA SER A 134 2.67 -20.37 21.22
C SER A 134 1.80 -19.35 20.47
N PRO A 135 2.23 -18.10 20.28
CA PRO A 135 1.46 -17.11 19.53
C PRO A 135 1.23 -17.58 18.09
N ILE A 136 0.06 -17.28 17.51
CA ILE A 136 -0.28 -17.71 16.13
C ILE A 136 0.75 -17.15 15.14
N VAL A 137 1.14 -15.89 15.32
CA VAL A 137 2.09 -15.18 14.45
C VAL A 137 3.08 -14.37 15.31
N VAL A 138 4.34 -14.34 14.90
CA VAL A 138 5.38 -13.47 15.47
C VAL A 138 5.65 -12.31 14.52
N TRP A 139 5.53 -11.08 15.00
CA TRP A 139 5.64 -9.87 14.20
C TRP A 139 7.07 -9.33 14.19
N LYS A 140 7.70 -9.30 13.01
CA LYS A 140 9.03 -8.69 12.79
C LYS A 140 8.88 -7.43 11.93
N MET A 141 8.45 -6.32 12.54
CA MET A 141 8.27 -5.04 11.84
C MET A 141 9.45 -4.10 12.08
N LYS A 142 9.81 -3.32 11.05
CA LYS A 142 10.75 -2.19 11.17
C LYS A 142 9.97 -0.92 11.46
N ALA A 143 10.51 -0.05 12.31
CA ALA A 143 9.92 1.26 12.57
C ALA A 143 9.79 2.07 11.26
N PRO A 144 8.69 2.83 11.07
CA PRO A 144 8.53 3.67 9.88
C PRO A 144 9.66 4.68 9.75
N GLU A 145 10.08 4.95 8.52
CA GLU A 145 11.06 5.98 8.27
C GLU A 145 10.49 7.36 8.60
N LYS A 146 11.32 8.22 9.19
CA LYS A 146 10.92 9.58 9.53
C LYS A 146 10.65 10.34 8.23
N LYS A 147 9.42 10.81 8.05
CA LYS A 147 9.12 11.74 6.97
C LYS A 147 9.94 13.02 7.19
N PRO A 148 10.60 13.56 6.16
CA PRO A 148 11.35 14.80 6.31
C PRO A 148 10.38 15.92 6.72
N LEU A 149 10.68 16.58 7.84
CA LEU A 149 9.84 17.63 8.41
C LEU A 149 9.75 18.85 7.47
N VAL A 150 10.77 19.06 6.65
CA VAL A 150 10.84 20.10 5.64
C VAL A 150 11.29 19.47 4.33
N ARG A 151 10.51 19.69 3.26
CA ARG A 151 10.93 19.35 1.89
C ARG A 151 12.11 20.26 1.56
N ARG A 152 13.32 19.69 1.38
CA ARG A 152 14.43 20.44 0.78
C ARG A 152 14.04 20.73 -0.67
N GLU A 153 13.62 21.97 -0.91
CA GLU A 153 13.37 22.48 -2.25
C GLU A 153 14.67 22.39 -3.05
N ARG A 154 14.64 21.82 -4.27
CA ARG A 154 15.81 21.86 -5.14
C ARG A 154 15.98 23.31 -5.60
N ALA A 155 17.22 23.81 -5.66
CA ALA A 155 17.52 25.18 -6.10
C ALA A 155 16.94 25.53 -7.48
N GLU A 156 16.61 24.52 -8.30
CA GLU A 156 15.91 24.64 -9.58
C GLU A 156 14.44 25.08 -9.46
N GLU A 157 13.74 24.73 -8.36
CA GLU A 157 12.34 25.11 -8.10
C GLU A 157 12.23 26.55 -7.58
N VAL A 158 13.25 27.04 -6.85
CA VAL A 158 13.29 28.39 -6.23
C VAL A 158 13.60 29.50 -7.23
N ARG A 159 14.27 29.19 -8.36
CA ARG A 159 14.63 30.22 -9.34
C ARG A 159 13.41 30.57 -10.19
N ALA A 160 12.55 31.45 -9.66
CA ALA A 160 11.57 32.18 -10.44
C ALA A 160 12.25 32.64 -11.73
N LYS A 161 11.72 32.18 -12.87
CA LYS A 161 12.24 32.51 -14.19
C LYS A 161 11.90 33.97 -14.44
N VAL A 162 12.71 34.88 -13.89
CA VAL A 162 12.58 36.32 -14.10
C VAL A 162 12.71 36.55 -15.59
N ARG A 163 11.58 36.75 -16.27
CA ARG A 163 11.57 37.21 -17.65
C ARG A 163 12.15 38.62 -17.64
N LYS A 164 13.40 38.73 -18.07
CA LYS A 164 14.05 40.03 -18.33
C LYS A 164 13.15 40.80 -19.29
N GLY A 165 12.54 41.89 -18.82
CA GLY A 165 11.75 42.77 -19.68
C GLY A 165 12.59 43.23 -20.88
N SER A 166 11.93 43.40 -22.03
CA SER A 166 12.58 43.84 -23.27
C SER A 166 13.41 45.10 -23.00
N SER A 167 14.74 45.00 -23.14
CA SER A 167 15.61 46.15 -23.02
C SER A 167 15.28 47.09 -24.17
N LYS A 168 14.62 48.23 -23.87
CA LYS A 168 14.40 49.28 -24.87
C LYS A 168 15.76 49.65 -25.44
N LYS A 169 15.91 49.52 -26.77
CA LYS A 169 17.14 49.93 -27.47
C LYS A 169 17.40 51.40 -27.12
N PRO A 170 18.62 51.79 -26.72
CA PRO A 170 18.94 53.19 -26.51
C PRO A 170 18.75 53.90 -27.86
N VAL A 171 17.75 54.78 -27.93
CA VAL A 171 17.53 55.62 -29.11
C VAL A 171 18.69 56.62 -29.13
N SER A 172 19.43 56.64 -30.24
CA SER A 172 20.53 57.61 -30.44
C SER A 172 19.98 59.02 -30.30
N ALA A 173 20.62 59.86 -29.47
CA ALA A 173 20.18 61.24 -29.19
C ALA A 173 20.03 62.08 -30.47
N LEU A 174 20.88 61.83 -31.47
CA LEU A 174 20.80 62.45 -32.79
C LEU A 174 19.51 62.09 -33.53
N LYS A 175 19.03 60.85 -33.40
CA LYS A 175 17.80 60.40 -34.05
C LYS A 175 16.56 60.98 -33.38
N ALA A 176 16.59 61.17 -32.06
CA ALA A 176 15.51 61.85 -31.33
C ALA A 176 15.46 63.35 -31.64
N LEU A 177 16.60 64.01 -31.83
CA LEU A 177 16.67 65.44 -32.20
C LEU A 177 16.26 65.70 -33.65
N ALA A 178 16.51 64.76 -34.56
CA ALA A 178 16.08 64.85 -35.95
C ALA A 178 14.56 64.79 -36.11
N GLU A 179 13.84 64.19 -35.16
CA GLU A 179 12.38 64.08 -35.16
C GLU A 179 11.67 65.42 -34.83
N PHE A 180 12.41 66.40 -34.31
CA PHE A 180 11.90 67.73 -33.93
C PHE A 180 12.17 68.84 -34.94
N HIS A 181 12.98 68.58 -35.97
CA HIS A 181 13.11 69.53 -37.08
C HIS A 181 11.96 69.26 -38.06
N GLY A 182 10.88 70.03 -37.91
CA GLY A 182 9.82 70.12 -38.90
C GLY A 182 10.35 70.73 -40.21
N PRO A 183 9.65 70.54 -41.34
CA PRO A 183 10.10 71.06 -42.63
C PRO A 183 10.05 72.59 -42.62
N ASP A 184 11.21 73.24 -42.60
CA ASP A 184 11.34 74.65 -42.96
C ASP A 184 11.42 74.75 -44.50
N ASP A 185 10.24 74.85 -45.14
CA ASP A 185 9.80 75.91 -46.09
C ASP A 185 8.35 75.62 -46.53
#